data_AF-A0A355F9B3-F1
#
_entry.id   AF-A0A355F9B3-F1
#
_cell.length_a   1.000
_cell.length_b   1.000
_cell.length_c   1.000
_cell.angle_alpha   90.00
_cell.angle_beta   90.00
_cell.angle_gamma   90.00
#
_symmetry.space_group_name_H-M   'P 1'
#
loop_
_entity.id
_entity.type
_entity.pdbx_description
1 polymer ?
#
loop_
_entity_poly.entity_id
_entity_poly.type
_entity_poly.pdbx_seq_one_letter_code
_entity_poly.pdbx_strand_id
1 'polypeptide(L)' 'EIPLLAVSGGVAANRLLRRELPAWAARRGVDLRLVPLEWSGDNAAMIAHAALLRHRRGQA' A
#
# COMPACT_ATOMS: atom_id res chain seq x y z
N GLU A 1 -2.21 -7.88 18.14
CA GLU A 1 -1.21 -6.89 17.68
C GLU A 1 -1.12 -6.96 16.16
N ILE A 2 -0.71 -5.89 15.47
CA ILE A 2 -0.65 -5.83 14.00
C ILE A 2 0.80 -6.05 13.57
N PRO A 3 1.15 -7.16 12.89
CA PRO A 3 2.54 -7.42 12.49
C PRO A 3 2.99 -6.60 11.26
N LEU A 4 2.04 -6.24 10.39
CA LEU A 4 2.32 -5.49 9.16
C LEU A 4 1.17 -4.53 8.83
N LEU A 5 1.53 -3.31 8.41
CA LEU A 5 0.61 -2.31 7.89
C LEU A 5 1.03 -1.92 6.46
N ALA A 6 0.19 -2.20 5.48
CA ALA A 6 0.35 -1.71 4.12
C ALA A 6 -0.60 -0.51 3.87
N VAL A 7 -0.09 0.58 3.30
CA VAL A 7 -0.85 1.81 3.07
C VAL A 7 -0.80 2.18 1.59
N SER A 8 -1.97 2.23 0.96
CA SER A 8 -2.18 2.62 -0.44
C SER A 8 -3.39 3.57 -0.59
N GLY A 9 -3.70 3.97 -1.81
CA GLY A 9 -4.77 4.93 -2.12
C GLY A 9 -4.26 6.38 -2.17
N GLY A 10 -5.02 7.28 -2.78
CA GLY A 10 -4.54 8.63 -3.12
C GLY A 10 -4.04 9.43 -1.90
N VAL A 11 -4.67 9.26 -0.74
CA VAL A 11 -4.27 9.93 0.51
C VAL A 11 -2.94 9.37 1.05
N ALA A 12 -2.51 8.17 0.64
CA ALA A 12 -1.17 7.67 0.97
C ALA A 12 -0.05 8.54 0.39
N ALA A 13 -0.33 9.42 -0.60
CA ALA A 13 0.61 10.43 -1.08
C ALA A 13 0.84 11.58 -0.08
N ASN A 14 0.02 11.71 0.96
CA ASN A 14 0.08 12.81 1.90
C ASN A 14 1.44 12.88 2.63
N ARG A 15 2.08 14.05 2.57
CA ARG A 15 3.41 14.30 3.14
C ARG A 15 3.46 14.08 4.65
N LEU A 16 2.42 14.47 5.38
CA LEU A 16 2.35 14.28 6.82
C LEU A 16 2.24 12.79 7.16
N LEU A 17 1.35 12.05 6.50
CA LEU A 17 1.20 10.60 6.71
C LEU A 17 2.52 9.85 6.45
N ARG A 18 3.21 10.14 5.34
CA ARG A 18 4.48 9.50 5.00
C ARG A 18 5.61 9.81 6.00
N ARG A 19 5.53 10.94 6.70
CA ARG A 19 6.48 11.31 7.75
C ARG A 19 6.17 10.62 9.08
N GLU A 20 4.90 10.56 9.47
CA GLU A 20 4.50 10.10 10.80
C GLU A 20 4.37 8.57 10.91
N LEU A 21 3.91 7.91 9.84
CA LEU A 21 3.70 6.45 9.85
C LEU A 21 4.98 5.64 10.14
N PRO A 22 6.16 5.96 9.58
CA PRO A 22 7.39 5.25 9.91
C PRO A 22 7.74 5.33 11.41
N ALA A 23 7.57 6.51 12.02
CA ALA A 23 7.81 6.69 13.45
C ALA A 23 6.79 5.91 14.30
N TRP A 24 5.52 5.91 13.89
CA TRP A 24 4.48 5.12 14.54
C TRP A 24 4.77 3.61 14.48
N ALA A 25 5.22 3.12 13.32
CA ALA A 25 5.51 1.71 13.06
C ALA A 25 6.74 1.24 13.84
N ALA A 26 7.82 2.05 13.85
CA ALA A 26 9.03 1.77 14.61
C ALA A 26 8.75 1.64 16.12
N ARG A 27 7.91 2.52 16.69
CA ARG A 27 7.52 2.46 18.11
C ARG A 27 6.71 1.20 18.46
N ARG A 28 6.12 0.52 17.48
CA ARG A 28 5.23 -0.62 17.67
C ARG A 28 5.78 -1.94 17.13
N GLY A 29 6.99 -1.93 16.56
CA GLY A 29 7.56 -3.10 15.90
C GLY A 29 6.72 -3.60 14.71
N VAL A 30 6.01 -2.70 14.02
CA VAL A 30 5.16 -3.04 12.86
C VAL A 30 5.98 -2.91 11.57
N ASP A 31 5.91 -3.90 10.67
CA ASP A 31 6.44 -3.75 9.31
C ASP A 31 5.52 -2.80 8.50
N LEU A 32 6.04 -1.64 8.11
CA LEU A 32 5.30 -0.65 7.33
C LEU A 32 5.65 -0.73 5.84
N ARG A 33 4.63 -0.91 5.00
CA ARG A 33 4.75 -0.86 3.53
C ARG A 33 3.96 0.31 2.97
N LEU A 34 4.65 1.38 2.58
CA LEU A 34 4.05 2.52 1.89
C LEU A 34 4.12 2.31 0.37
N VAL A 35 3.01 2.54 -0.33
CA VAL A 35 3.00 2.56 -1.80
C VAL A 35 3.97 3.62 -2.35
N PRO A 36 4.71 3.37 -3.44
CA PRO A 36 5.45 4.43 -4.14
C PRO A 36 4.49 5.54 -4.62
N LEU A 37 4.98 6.78 -4.73
CA LEU A 37 4.12 7.93 -5.05
C LEU A 37 3.42 7.78 -6.40
N GLU A 38 4.14 7.32 -7.42
CA GLU A 38 3.62 7.09 -8.77
C GLU A 38 2.46 6.08 -8.83
N TRP A 39 2.35 5.18 -7.84
CA TRP A 39 1.29 4.17 -7.75
C TRP A 39 0.22 4.47 -6.71
N SER A 40 0.28 5.64 -6.06
CA SER A 40 -0.60 5.96 -4.92
C SER A 40 -2.03 6.33 -5.33
N GLY A 41 -2.20 7.01 -6.46
CA GLY A 41 -3.53 7.35 -7.00
C GLY A 41 -4.13 6.21 -7.82
N ASP A 42 -5.37 6.39 -8.26
CA ASP A 42 -6.02 5.47 -9.18
C ASP A 42 -5.22 5.37 -10.49
N ASN A 43 -4.82 4.16 -10.86
CA ASN A 43 -4.01 3.93 -12.05
C ASN A 43 -4.34 2.58 -12.72
N ALA A 44 -4.12 2.47 -14.02
CA ALA A 44 -4.41 1.24 -14.76
C ALA A 44 -3.50 0.06 -14.36
N ALA A 45 -2.29 0.34 -13.85
CA ALA A 45 -1.36 -0.71 -13.42
C ALA A 45 -1.90 -1.53 -12.24
N MET A 46 -2.56 -0.89 -11.27
CA MET A 46 -3.18 -1.59 -10.15
C MET A 46 -4.32 -2.51 -10.61
N ILE A 47 -5.10 -2.07 -11.62
CA ILE A 47 -6.18 -2.85 -12.20
C ILE A 47 -5.62 -4.04 -12.98
N ALA A 48 -4.62 -3.82 -13.83
CA ALA A 48 -3.96 -4.89 -14.58
C ALA A 48 -3.32 -5.92 -13.65
N HIS A 49 -2.66 -5.48 -12.57
CA HIS A 49 -2.07 -6.38 -11.59
C HIS A 49 -3.15 -7.20 -10.85
N ALA A 50 -4.23 -6.56 -10.41
CA ALA A 50 -5.34 -7.26 -9.76
C ALA A 50 -6.00 -8.29 -10.70
N ALA A 51 -6.20 -7.95 -11.98
CA ALA A 51 -6.73 -8.85 -12.99
C ALA A 51 -5.78 -10.05 -13.22
N LEU A 52 -4.48 -9.82 -13.34
CA LEU A 52 -3.49 -10.89 -13.47
C LEU A 52 -3.50 -11.84 -12.27
N LEU A 53 -3.63 -11.31 -11.04
CA LEU A 53 -3.72 -12.13 -9.84
C LEU A 53 -5.00 -12.98 -9.81
N ARG A 54 -6.14 -12.43 -10.25
CA ARG A 54 -7.41 -13.18 -10.39
C ARG A 54 -7.29 -14.28 -11.43
N HIS A 55 -6.76 -13.94 -12.62
CA HIS A 55 -6.55 -14.89 -13.69
C HIS A 55 -5.65 -16.07 -13.25
N ARG A 56 -4.54 -15.78 -12.55
CA ARG A 56 -3.64 -16.81 -11.99
C ARG A 56 -4.31 -17.72 -10.95
N ARG A 57 -5.40 -17.27 -10.33
CA ARG A 57 -6.22 -18.06 -9.39
C ARG A 57 -7.37 -18.81 -10.08
N GLY A 58 -7.45 -18.76 -11.42
CA GLY A 58 -8.54 -19.37 -12.19
C GLY A 58 -9.87 -18.62 -12.07
N GLN A 59 -9.83 -17.35 -11.65
CA GLN A 59 -11.02 -16.50 -11.55
C GLN A 59 -11.17 -15.71 -12.87
N ALA A 60 -12.36 -15.79 -13.47
CA ALA A 60 -12.75 -14.97 -14.62
C ALA A 60 -13.11 -13.55 -14.17
#